data_AF-A0A0A7PGH4-F1
#
_entry.id   AF-A0A0A7PGH4-F1
#
_cell.length_a   1.000
_cell.length_b   1.000
_cell.length_c   1.000
_cell.angle_alpha   90.00
_cell.angle_beta   90.00
_cell.angle_gamma   90.00
#
_symmetry.space_group_name_H-M   'P 1'
#
loop_
_entity.id
_entity.type
_entity.pdbx_description
1 polymer ?
#
loop_
_entity_poly.entity_id
_entity_poly.type
_entity_poly.pdbx_seq_one_letter_code
_entity_poly.pdbx_strand_id
1 'polypeptide(L)'
;MTDYRSWRAPFRAMCPEPGPHDLFLVILINGRRAAIQHADDYDKWRSAAEELAAQENCNVKVLPMSGSELMNFLGIEPAPPHPIANLDPAFRDQAVKNCMDVLRECAGASDRGDALDLLGHLGVLQ
;
A
#
# COMPACT_ATOMS: atom_id res chain seq x y z
N MET A 1 4.22 -14.77 23.28
CA MET A 1 3.42 -13.55 23.02
C MET A 1 4.07 -12.81 21.88
N THR A 2 3.43 -12.81 20.72
CA THR A 2 3.93 -12.18 19.50
C THR A 2 3.63 -10.68 19.59
N ASP A 3 4.67 -9.86 19.58
CA ASP A 3 4.56 -8.40 19.61
C ASP A 3 4.04 -7.88 18.26
N TYR A 4 2.78 -7.43 18.25
CA TYR A 4 2.09 -6.89 17.08
C TYR A 4 2.68 -5.56 16.59
N ARG A 5 3.63 -4.96 17.32
CA ARG A 5 4.36 -3.75 16.90
C ARG A 5 5.49 -4.08 15.92
N SER A 6 5.87 -5.35 15.77
CA SER A 6 6.86 -5.74 14.77
C SER A 6 6.19 -6.13 13.46
N TRP A 7 6.18 -5.20 12.52
CA TRP A 7 5.78 -5.39 11.13
C TRP A 7 6.85 -6.22 10.39
N ARG A 8 7.04 -7.49 10.76
CA ARG A 8 7.91 -8.43 10.02
C ARG A 8 7.13 -8.94 8.81
N ALA A 9 7.39 -8.56 7.56
CA ALA A 9 8.58 -8.68 6.69
C ALA A 9 8.49 -9.75 5.56
N PRO A 10 7.65 -10.82 5.55
CA PRO A 10 7.67 -11.74 4.42
C PRO A 10 6.66 -11.49 3.28
N PHE A 11 5.65 -10.62 3.45
CA PHE A 11 4.46 -10.66 2.57
C PHE A 11 3.91 -9.34 2.02
N ARG A 12 4.69 -8.26 1.94
CA ARG A 12 4.16 -7.02 1.32
C ARG A 12 5.13 -6.42 0.32
N ALA A 13 4.88 -6.70 -0.95
CA ALA A 13 5.23 -5.81 -2.04
C ALA A 13 4.47 -4.50 -1.79
N MET A 14 5.16 -3.42 -1.45
CA MET A 14 4.59 -2.10 -1.67
C MET A 14 4.65 -1.87 -3.17
N CYS A 15 3.50 -1.82 -3.84
CA CYS A 15 3.47 -1.41 -5.23
C CYS A 15 3.95 0.04 -5.33
N PRO A 16 4.91 0.35 -6.22
CA PRO A 16 5.36 1.73 -6.47
C PRO A 16 4.21 2.64 -6.94
N GLU A 17 3.21 2.05 -7.59
CA GLU A 17 1.96 2.71 -7.96
C GLU A 17 0.83 2.12 -7.11
N PRO A 18 0.25 2.88 -6.16
CA PRO A 18 -0.79 2.35 -5.29
C PRO A 18 -2.01 1.97 -6.13
N GLY A 19 -2.26 0.67 -6.23
CA GLY A 19 -3.49 0.16 -6.82
C GLY A 19 -4.67 0.35 -5.87
N PRO A 20 -5.90 0.03 -6.29
CA PRO A 20 -7.09 0.07 -5.43
C PRO A 20 -6.92 -0.71 -4.10
N HIS A 21 -6.05 -1.70 -4.09
CA HIS A 21 -5.74 -2.55 -2.93
C HIS A 21 -4.69 -1.98 -1.97
N ASP A 22 -4.09 -0.82 -2.28
CA ASP A 22 -3.16 -0.08 -1.40
C ASP A 22 -3.85 1.07 -0.65
N LEU A 23 -5.19 1.13 -0.75
CA LEU A 23 -6.04 2.09 -0.06
C LEU A 23 -6.74 1.43 1.15
N PHE A 24 -6.80 2.20 2.23
CA PHE A 24 -7.41 1.81 3.50
C PHE A 24 -8.49 2.82 3.87
N LEU A 25 -9.56 2.36 4.49
CA LEU A 25 -10.58 3.25 5.06
C LEU A 25 -10.36 3.39 6.55
N VAL A 26 -10.00 4.59 6.98
CA VAL A 26 -9.91 4.92 8.41
C VAL A 26 -11.24 5.50 8.86
N ILE A 27 -11.85 4.84 9.84
CA ILE A 27 -13.13 5.27 10.43
C ILE A 27 -12.86 5.96 11.75
N LEU A 28 -13.29 7.21 11.88
CA LEU A 28 -13.21 8.00 13.10
C LEU A 28 -14.61 8.26 13.66
N ILE A 29 -14.78 8.11 14.97
CA ILE A 29 -16.00 8.50 15.69
C ILE A 29 -15.60 9.54 16.73
N ASN A 30 -16.19 10.74 16.65
CA ASN A 30 -15.87 11.89 17.51
C ASN A 30 -14.34 12.16 17.58
N GLY A 31 -13.67 12.04 16.44
CA GLY A 31 -12.22 12.27 16.31
C GLY A 31 -11.33 11.11 16.80
N ARG A 32 -11.89 10.01 17.29
CA ARG A 32 -11.13 8.82 17.71
C ARG A 32 -11.20 7.72 16.66
N ARG A 33 -10.08 7.06 16.38
CA ARG A 33 -10.03 5.91 15.47
C ARG A 33 -10.85 4.76 16.02
N ALA A 34 -11.89 4.37 15.29
CA ALA A 34 -12.75 3.23 15.59
C ALA A 34 -12.29 1.98 14.83
N ALA A 35 -11.96 2.11 13.54
CA ALA A 35 -11.57 0.97 12.69
C ALA A 35 -10.68 1.37 11.51
N ILE A 36 -10.04 0.37 10.92
CA ILE A 36 -9.35 0.43 9.62
C ILE A 36 -9.90 -0.72 8.78
N GLN A 37 -10.35 -0.43 7.56
CA GLN A 37 -11.00 -1.39 6.67
C GLN A 37 -10.40 -1.33 5.26
N HIS A 38 -10.76 -2.28 4.41
CA HIS A 38 -10.39 -2.27 3.00
C HIS A 38 -11.17 -1.21 2.22
N ALA A 39 -10.52 -0.54 1.28
CA ALA A 39 -11.15 0.48 0.42
C ALA A 39 -12.30 -0.04 -0.44
N ASP A 40 -12.26 -1.32 -0.83
CA ASP A 40 -13.31 -1.97 -1.62
C ASP A 40 -14.69 -1.96 -0.93
N ASP A 41 -14.72 -1.81 0.40
CA ASP A 41 -15.95 -1.72 1.20
C ASP A 41 -16.44 -0.26 1.41
N TYR A 42 -15.97 0.72 0.63
CA TYR A 42 -16.26 2.15 0.90
C TYR A 42 -17.75 2.47 1.00
N ASP A 43 -18.56 2.07 0.03
CA ASP A 43 -19.99 2.40 0.03
C ASP A 43 -20.74 1.76 1.22
N LYS A 44 -20.32 0.56 1.63
CA LYS A 44 -20.83 -0.14 2.81
C LYS A 44 -20.52 0.66 4.08
N TRP A 45 -19.26 1.07 4.26
CA TRP A 45 -18.84 1.79 5.46
C TRP A 45 -19.32 3.24 5.49
N ARG A 46 -19.47 3.90 4.33
CA ARG A 46 -20.09 5.23 4.22
C ARG A 46 -21.54 5.18 4.70
N SER A 47 -22.34 4.26 4.15
CA SER A 47 -23.75 4.12 4.52
C SER A 47 -23.93 3.82 6.01
N ALA A 48 -23.13 2.89 6.56
CA ALA A 48 -23.15 2.57 7.98
C ALA A 48 -22.73 3.77 8.88
N ALA A 49 -21.78 4.58 8.42
CA ALA A 49 -21.34 5.78 9.14
C ALA A 49 -22.42 6.86 9.16
N GLU A 50 -23.13 7.06 8.05
CA GLU A 50 -24.27 8.00 7.96
C GLU A 50 -25.42 7.58 8.89
N GLU A 51 -25.77 6.30 8.89
CA GLU A 51 -26.79 5.75 9.79
C GLU A 51 -26.41 5.95 11.26
N LEU A 52 -25.18 5.61 11.64
CA LEU A 52 -24.69 5.78 13.01
C LEU A 52 -24.67 7.25 13.44
N ALA A 53 -24.21 8.15 12.57
CA ALA A 53 -24.18 9.58 12.85
C ALA A 53 -25.58 10.14 13.13
N ALA A 54 -26.58 9.70 12.35
CA ALA A 54 -27.97 10.11 12.53
C ALA A 54 -28.61 9.53 13.80
N GLN A 55 -28.34 8.26 14.12
CA GLN A 55 -28.92 7.58 15.29
C GLN A 55 -28.34 8.09 16.62
N GLU A 56 -27.03 8.25 16.68
CA GLU A 56 -26.30 8.51 17.93
C GLU A 56 -25.90 9.99 18.10
N ASN A 57 -26.29 10.86 17.17
CA ASN A 57 -25.92 12.28 17.13
C ASN A 57 -24.41 12.49 17.32
N CYS A 58 -23.61 11.73 16.57
CA CYS A 58 -22.15 11.75 16.66
C CYS A 58 -21.50 12.13 15.32
N ASN A 59 -20.23 12.53 15.35
CA ASN A 59 -19.47 12.80 14.14
C ASN A 59 -18.73 11.53 13.71
N VAL A 60 -19.09 10.98 12.56
CA VAL A 60 -18.37 9.86 11.93
C VAL A 60 -17.66 10.35 10.67
N LYS A 61 -16.38 9.99 10.51
CA LYS A 61 -15.61 10.24 9.30
C LYS A 61 -15.11 8.91 8.73
N VAL A 62 -15.28 8.71 7.43
CA VAL A 62 -14.70 7.60 6.67
C VAL A 62 -13.69 8.19 5.70
N LEU A 63 -12.40 7.92 5.95
CA LEU A 63 -11.30 8.55 5.22
C LEU A 63 -10.53 7.49 4.41
N PRO A 64 -10.57 7.53 3.07
CA PRO A 64 -9.65 6.74 2.26
C PRO A 64 -8.24 7.31 2.44
N MET A 65 -7.29 6.43 2.72
CA MET A 65 -5.88 6.75 2.91
C MET A 65 -5.03 5.75 2.14
N SER A 66 -4.00 6.23 1.46
CA SER A 66 -2.90 5.40 0.96
C SER A 66 -2.12 4.76 2.11
N GLY A 67 -1.32 3.74 1.80
CA GLY A 67 -0.43 3.12 2.78
C GLY A 67 0.49 4.12 3.50
N SER A 68 1.01 5.13 2.80
CA SER A 68 1.89 6.15 3.39
C SER A 68 1.13 7.11 4.31
N GLU A 69 -0.05 7.56 3.91
CA GLU A 69 -0.93 8.37 4.77
C GLU A 69 -1.35 7.61 6.02
N LEU A 70 -1.65 6.31 5.88
CA LEU A 70 -1.98 5.46 7.01
C LEU A 70 -0.79 5.29 7.96
N MET A 71 0.42 5.06 7.45
CA MET A 71 1.62 4.98 8.27
C MET A 71 1.85 6.28 9.06
N ASN A 72 1.73 7.44 8.40
CA ASN A 72 1.81 8.75 9.04
C ASN A 72 0.72 8.93 10.12
N PHE A 73 -0.53 8.56 9.80
CA PHE A 73 -1.65 8.62 10.72
C PHE A 73 -1.44 7.73 11.97
N LEU A 74 -0.76 6.59 11.80
CA LEU A 74 -0.44 5.66 12.88
C LEU A 74 0.85 6.00 13.63
N GLY A 75 1.60 7.02 13.19
CA GLY A 75 2.91 7.35 13.74
C GLY A 75 3.95 6.25 13.52
N ILE A 76 3.80 5.49 12.44
CA ILE A 76 4.76 4.44 12.05
C ILE A 76 5.83 5.08 11.18
N GLU A 77 7.07 5.07 11.66
CA GLU A 77 8.21 5.40 10.84
C GLU A 77 8.58 4.19 9.98
N PRO A 78 8.61 4.33 8.64
CA PRO A 78 9.06 3.24 7.79
C PRO A 78 10.53 2.95 8.07
N ALA A 79 10.89 1.67 8.11
CA ALA A 79 12.29 1.28 8.13
C ALA A 79 13.00 1.88 6.90
N PRO A 80 14.30 2.24 7.01
CA PRO A 80 15.05 2.72 5.88
C PRO A 80 14.93 1.71 4.72
N PRO A 81 14.76 2.21 3.47
CA PRO A 81 14.65 1.34 2.32
C PRO A 81 15.87 0.43 2.28
N HIS A 82 15.64 -0.88 2.21
CA HIS A 82 16.73 -1.80 1.97
C HIS A 82 17.22 -1.59 0.55
N PRO A 83 18.53 -1.48 0.31
CA PRO A 83 19.05 -1.37 -1.04
C PRO A 83 18.50 -2.51 -1.90
N ILE A 84 18.03 -2.19 -3.11
CA ILE A 84 17.57 -3.19 -4.09
C ILE A 84 18.64 -4.28 -4.32
N ALA A 85 19.92 -3.92 -4.18
CA ALA A 85 21.05 -4.84 -4.24
C ALA A 85 21.01 -5.99 -3.19
N ASN A 86 20.26 -5.80 -2.10
CA ASN A 86 20.12 -6.76 -1.00
C ASN A 86 18.77 -7.50 -1.03
N LEU A 87 18.03 -7.45 -2.14
CA LEU A 87 16.83 -8.27 -2.30
C LEU A 87 17.19 -9.75 -2.19
N ASP A 88 16.32 -10.50 -1.52
CA ASP A 88 16.40 -11.96 -1.53
C ASP A 88 16.39 -12.47 -2.98
N PRO A 89 17.19 -13.50 -3.32
CA PRO A 89 17.32 -13.98 -4.69
C PRO A 89 15.99 -14.31 -5.37
N ALA A 90 15.03 -14.91 -4.66
CA ALA A 90 13.74 -15.25 -5.24
C ALA A 90 12.92 -14.01 -5.59
N PHE A 91 13.01 -12.95 -4.77
CA PHE A 91 12.37 -11.67 -5.06
C PHE A 91 13.03 -10.94 -6.21
N ARG A 92 14.37 -11.01 -6.30
CA ARG A 92 15.11 -10.44 -7.43
C ARG A 92 14.68 -11.11 -8.74
N ASP A 93 14.63 -12.43 -8.79
CA ASP A 93 14.24 -13.17 -9.98
C ASP A 93 12.81 -12.83 -10.42
N GLN A 94 11.89 -12.74 -9.45
CA GLN A 94 10.50 -12.36 -9.73
C GLN A 94 10.38 -10.90 -10.21
N ALA A 95 11.14 -9.97 -9.62
CA ALA A 95 11.14 -8.57 -10.04
C ALA A 95 11.67 -8.42 -11.48
N VAL A 96 12.75 -9.12 -11.82
CA VAL A 96 13.29 -9.16 -13.19
C VAL A 96 12.25 -9.71 -14.16
N LYS A 97 11.61 -10.83 -13.81
CA LYS A 97 10.55 -11.42 -14.64
C LYS A 97 9.43 -10.42 -14.91
N ASN A 98 8.91 -9.77 -13.87
CA ASN A 98 7.84 -8.78 -14.01
C ASN A 98 8.24 -7.61 -14.92
N CYS A 99 9.45 -7.07 -14.76
CA CYS A 99 9.95 -6.00 -15.63
C CYS A 99 10.02 -6.46 -17.09
N MET A 100 10.50 -7.69 -17.34
CA MET A 100 10.56 -8.25 -18.69
C MET A 100 9.18 -8.52 -19.29
N ASP A 101 8.19 -8.85 -18.46
CA ASP A 101 6.80 -9.00 -18.90
C ASP A 101 6.19 -7.63 -19.25
N VAL A 102 6.41 -6.58 -18.45
CA VAL A 102 6.02 -5.18 -18.78
C VAL A 102 6.65 -4.74 -20.10
N LEU A 103 7.94 -5.01 -20.32
CA LEU A 103 8.62 -4.67 -21.58
C LEU A 103 8.09 -5.45 -22.79
N ARG A 104 7.43 -6.59 -22.58
CA ARG A 104 6.80 -7.37 -23.66
C ARG A 104 5.36 -6.94 -23.92
N GLU A 105 4.60 -6.65 -22.86
CA GLU A 105 3.14 -6.53 -22.92
C GLU A 105 2.66 -5.08 -22.90
N CYS A 106 3.42 -4.16 -22.29
CA CYS A 106 3.05 -2.75 -22.20
C CYS A 106 3.63 -1.92 -23.36
N ALA A 107 2.78 -1.10 -23.96
CA ALA A 107 3.16 -0.13 -25.00
C ALA A 107 3.46 1.28 -24.43
N GLY A 108 3.16 1.52 -23.15
CA GLY A 108 3.37 2.80 -22.48
C GLY A 108 4.87 3.16 -22.37
N ALA A 109 5.26 4.34 -22.86
CA ALA A 109 6.65 4.77 -22.80
C ALA A 109 7.15 4.99 -21.37
N SER A 110 6.26 5.42 -20.45
CA SER A 110 6.58 5.61 -19.03
C SER A 110 6.87 4.27 -18.36
N ASP A 111 5.90 3.34 -18.40
CA ASP A 111 5.99 2.02 -17.76
C ASP A 111 7.22 1.23 -18.23
N ARG A 112 7.55 1.33 -19.53
CA ARG A 112 8.74 0.71 -20.11
C ARG A 112 10.03 1.39 -19.65
N GLY A 113 10.03 2.71 -19.50
CA GLY A 113 11.14 3.48 -18.95
C GLY A 113 11.43 3.08 -17.51
N ASP A 114 10.40 3.00 -16.69
CA ASP A 114 10.50 2.61 -15.28
C ASP A 114 10.97 1.15 -15.13
N ALA A 115 10.49 0.25 -16.00
CA ALA A 115 10.98 -1.14 -16.04
C ALA A 115 12.46 -1.26 -16.42
N LEU A 116 12.95 -0.44 -17.37
CA LEU A 116 14.37 -0.42 -17.74
C LEU A 116 15.25 0.14 -16.62
N ASP A 117 14.82 1.21 -15.97
CA ASP A 117 15.53 1.80 -14.84
C ASP A 117 15.67 0.81 -13.67
N LEU A 118 14.57 0.12 -13.33
CA LEU A 118 14.59 -0.91 -12.30
C LEU A 118 15.50 -2.10 -12.66
N LEU A 119 15.52 -2.53 -13.92
CA LEU A 119 16.46 -3.57 -14.39
C LEU A 119 17.92 -3.12 -14.29
N GLY A 120 18.20 -1.84 -14.50
CA GLY A 120 19.51 -1.23 -14.25
C GLY A 120 19.89 -1.29 -12.76
N HIS A 121 18.97 -0.90 -11.88
CA HIS A 121 19.17 -0.99 -10.42
C HIS A 121 19.31 -2.43 -9.92
N LEU A 122 18.68 -3.39 -10.58
CA LEU A 122 18.82 -4.83 -10.32
C LEU A 122 20.10 -5.41 -10.95
N GLY A 123 20.91 -4.62 -11.66
CA GLY A 123 22.17 -5.04 -12.28
C GLY A 123 22.00 -6.02 -13.45
N VAL A 124 20.83 -6.04 -14.09
CA VAL A 124 20.54 -6.90 -15.26
C VAL A 124 20.99 -6.23 -16.55
N LEU A 125 20.85 -4.91 -16.63
CA LEU A 125 21.32 -4.10 -17.76
C LEU A 125 22.62 -3.41 -17.36
N GLN A 126 23.68 -3.62 -18.15
CA GLN A 126 24.98 -2.93 -18.06
C GLN A 126 25.19 -2.07 -19.30
#